data_AF-A0A1Q3SYJ5-F1
#
_entry.id   AF-A0A1Q3SYJ5-F1
#
_cell.length_a   1.000
_cell.length_b   1.000
_cell.length_c   1.000
_cell.angle_alpha   90.00
_cell.angle_beta   90.00
_cell.angle_gamma   90.00
#
_symmetry.space_group_name_H-M   'P 1'
#
loop_
_entity.id
_entity.type
_entity.pdbx_description
1 polymer ?
#
loop_
_entity_poly.entity_id
_entity_poly.type
_entity_poly.pdbx_seq_one_letter_code
_entity_poly.pdbx_strand_id
1 'polypeptide(L)'
;MSTDRDDDALSWGDDDPTLDAGPTLPPGYVAVGKGSEAIAPKPGAAADGGVASEADALPAQSDPGGADSDTAPAAGLSNAALIILGVFGGIYALESIGWIIGGFRLRPYAEFLVDPIAYQVSLWLAVLTPLIWFVTVLVLTRRARTWLRVLLLLAGALLLLPWPFILVGAIGQ
;
A
#
# COMPACT_ATOMS: atom_id res chain seq x y z
N MET A 1 -39.90 19.43 58.85
CA MET A 1 -40.38 18.66 57.70
C MET A 1 -39.15 18.01 57.12
N SER A 2 -38.89 16.77 57.54
CA SER A 2 -37.68 16.02 57.22
C SER A 2 -37.94 15.34 55.88
N THR A 3 -37.27 15.77 54.81
CA THR A 3 -37.29 15.01 53.55
C THR A 3 -36.47 13.75 53.76
N ASP A 4 -37.07 12.61 53.45
CA ASP A 4 -36.65 11.28 53.83
C ASP A 4 -35.30 10.88 53.23
N ARG A 5 -34.56 10.13 54.04
CA ARG A 5 -33.30 9.43 53.68
C ARG A 5 -33.52 8.28 52.69
N ASP A 6 -34.76 8.08 52.26
CA ASP A 6 -35.24 6.96 51.46
C ASP A 6 -35.25 7.29 49.95
N ASP A 7 -35.10 8.58 49.56
CA ASP A 7 -34.95 9.01 48.16
C ASP A 7 -33.52 8.79 47.61
N ASP A 8 -32.54 8.46 48.46
CA ASP A 8 -31.17 8.12 48.04
C ASP A 8 -31.05 6.71 47.44
N ALA A 9 -32.10 5.88 47.51
CA ALA A 9 -32.08 4.49 47.01
C ALA A 9 -32.21 4.38 45.49
N LEU A 10 -32.51 5.47 44.78
CA LEU A 10 -32.70 5.52 43.32
C LEU A 10 -31.74 6.47 42.60
N SER A 11 -30.83 7.16 43.31
CA SER A 11 -29.71 7.87 42.71
C SER A 11 -28.55 6.89 42.49
N TRP A 12 -28.74 5.95 41.57
CA TRP A 12 -27.61 5.23 40.98
C TRP A 12 -26.80 6.29 40.25
N GLY A 13 -25.69 6.71 40.87
CA GLY A 13 -24.85 7.77 40.34
C GLY A 13 -24.58 7.56 38.87
N ASP A 14 -24.62 8.65 38.09
CA ASP A 14 -24.23 8.69 36.68
C ASP A 14 -22.81 8.14 36.40
N ASP A 15 -22.07 7.74 37.45
CA ASP A 15 -20.80 7.02 37.40
C ASP A 15 -21.04 5.50 37.20
N ASP A 16 -21.68 5.12 36.09
CA ASP A 16 -21.64 3.74 35.60
C ASP A 16 -20.27 3.50 34.93
N PRO A 17 -19.38 2.65 35.49
CA PRO A 17 -18.06 2.38 34.92
C PRO A 17 -18.10 1.55 33.63
N THR A 18 -19.29 1.14 33.17
CA THR A 18 -19.49 0.51 31.86
C THR A 18 -19.78 1.52 30.75
N LEU A 19 -20.00 2.80 31.08
CA LEU A 19 -19.87 3.89 30.14
C LEU A 19 -18.38 4.09 29.88
N ASP A 20 -17.89 3.37 28.86
CA ASP A 20 -16.54 3.47 28.33
C ASP A 20 -16.31 4.91 27.84
N ALA A 21 -15.87 5.78 28.75
CA ALA A 21 -15.37 7.10 28.41
C ALA A 21 -14.15 6.85 27.54
N GLY A 22 -14.35 6.94 26.23
CA GLY A 22 -13.36 6.60 25.22
C GLY A 22 -11.98 7.19 25.51
N PRO A 23 -10.92 6.64 24.89
CA PRO A 23 -9.54 6.87 25.28
C PRO A 23 -9.22 8.37 25.41
N THR A 24 -8.95 8.82 26.63
CA THR A 24 -8.55 10.19 26.92
C THR A 24 -7.03 10.29 26.99
N LEU A 25 -6.48 11.34 26.37
CA LEU A 25 -5.04 11.59 26.35
C LEU A 25 -4.62 12.47 27.54
N PRO A 26 -3.42 12.26 28.11
CA PRO A 26 -2.82 13.18 29.07
C PRO A 26 -2.63 14.60 28.49
N PRO A 27 -2.60 15.64 29.33
CA PRO A 27 -2.31 17.01 28.89
C PRO A 27 -1.00 17.10 28.12
N GLY A 28 -1.01 17.77 26.96
CA GLY A 28 0.17 17.95 26.11
C GLY A 28 0.39 16.87 25.05
N TYR A 29 -0.47 15.84 24.96
CA TYR A 29 -0.41 14.82 23.92
C TYR A 29 -1.49 15.04 22.84
N VAL A 30 -1.12 14.80 21.58
CA VAL A 30 -2.01 14.92 20.41
C VAL A 30 -2.06 13.59 19.68
N ALA A 31 -3.26 13.04 19.46
CA ALA A 31 -3.42 11.86 18.60
C ALA A 31 -3.15 12.22 17.14
N VAL A 32 -2.35 11.41 16.46
CA VAL A 32 -2.06 11.54 15.03
C VAL A 32 -2.37 10.24 14.30
N GLY A 33 -2.89 10.32 13.07
CA GLY A 33 -3.21 9.17 12.23
C GLY A 33 -4.71 8.98 11.96
N LYS A 34 -5.06 8.00 11.13
CA LYS A 34 -6.45 7.74 10.74
C LYS A 34 -7.24 7.21 11.94
N GLY A 35 -8.24 7.96 12.39
CA GLY A 35 -9.09 7.64 13.55
C GLY A 35 -8.89 8.52 14.79
N SER A 36 -8.00 9.52 14.74
CA SER A 36 -7.77 10.47 15.86
C SER A 36 -8.89 11.49 16.06
N GLU A 37 -9.85 11.56 15.15
CA GLU A 37 -11.00 12.49 15.17
C GLU A 37 -11.94 12.26 16.36
N ALA A 38 -11.95 11.04 16.92
CA ALA A 38 -12.81 10.67 18.04
C ALA A 38 -12.27 11.12 19.42
N ILE A 39 -11.04 11.64 19.50
CA ILE A 39 -10.37 12.00 20.75
C ILE A 39 -10.34 13.52 20.88
N ALA A 40 -11.42 14.10 21.40
CA ALA A 40 -11.49 15.53 21.66
C ALA A 40 -10.74 15.87 22.97
N PRO A 41 -9.83 16.86 22.97
CA PRO A 41 -9.24 17.35 24.21
C PRO A 41 -10.31 18.05 25.07
N LYS A 42 -10.41 17.67 26.34
CA LYS A 42 -11.31 18.30 27.31
C LYS A 42 -10.91 19.78 27.50
N PRO A 43 -11.82 20.76 27.29
CA PRO A 43 -11.51 22.16 27.56
C PRO A 43 -11.38 22.39 29.07
N GLY A 44 -10.14 22.50 29.53
CA GLY A 44 -9.79 22.93 30.89
C GLY A 44 -9.60 24.45 30.93
N ALA A 45 -10.43 25.11 31.73
CA ALA A 45 -10.57 26.54 31.93
C ALA A 45 -9.26 27.37 32.06
N ALA A 46 -9.15 28.46 31.30
CA ALA A 46 -8.83 29.82 31.79
C ALA A 46 -8.72 30.86 30.64
N ALA A 47 -9.37 32.01 30.85
CA ALA A 47 -9.08 33.36 30.35
C ALA A 47 -9.33 33.74 28.86
N ASP A 48 -10.53 34.27 28.62
CA ASP A 48 -10.88 35.65 28.21
C ASP A 48 -10.20 36.34 26.99
N GLY A 49 -11.03 36.98 26.15
CA GLY A 49 -10.69 37.91 25.06
C GLY A 49 -10.46 37.23 23.69
N GLY A 50 -11.31 37.38 22.67
CA GLY A 50 -11.85 38.64 22.17
C GLY A 50 -11.12 38.99 20.85
N VAL A 51 -11.70 38.56 19.73
CA VAL A 51 -11.20 38.77 18.36
C VAL A 51 -11.11 40.25 17.97
N ALA A 52 -9.99 40.67 17.37
CA ALA A 52 -9.92 41.79 16.43
C ALA A 52 -8.64 41.75 15.59
N SER A 53 -8.82 41.86 14.26
CA SER A 53 -8.01 42.54 13.22
C SER A 53 -6.46 42.44 13.25
N GLU A 54 -5.70 42.36 12.15
CA GLU A 54 -5.90 42.48 10.70
C GLU A 54 -4.48 42.54 10.10
N ALA A 55 -4.39 42.34 8.79
CA ALA A 55 -3.30 42.77 7.92
C ALA A 55 -1.92 42.06 8.00
N ASP A 56 -1.66 41.31 6.91
CA ASP A 56 -0.67 41.70 5.90
C ASP A 56 0.81 41.72 6.30
N ALA A 57 1.57 40.75 5.79
CA ALA A 57 2.91 40.93 5.19
C ALA A 57 3.59 39.56 4.96
N LEU A 58 3.74 39.16 3.70
CA LEU A 58 4.95 38.41 3.32
C LEU A 58 6.13 39.40 3.31
N PRO A 59 7.33 38.94 3.70
CA PRO A 59 8.34 38.83 2.66
C PRO A 59 9.16 37.54 2.72
N ALA A 60 9.69 37.20 1.55
CA ALA A 60 10.60 36.09 1.30
C ALA A 60 11.95 36.24 2.02
N GLN A 61 12.51 35.14 2.50
CA GLN A 61 13.97 35.00 2.58
C GLN A 61 14.37 33.52 2.54
N SER A 62 15.28 33.22 1.63
CA SER A 62 15.87 31.91 1.37
C SER A 62 16.85 31.48 2.47
N ASP A 63 16.77 30.19 2.82
CA ASP A 63 17.70 29.22 3.43
C ASP A 63 19.12 29.70 3.85
N PRO A 64 19.62 29.26 5.02
CA PRO A 64 20.58 28.15 4.96
C PRO A 64 20.54 27.17 6.15
N GLY A 65 20.53 25.87 5.84
CA GLY A 65 21.36 24.88 6.53
C GLY A 65 21.06 24.61 8.01
N GLY A 66 20.08 23.74 8.26
CA GLY A 66 19.94 23.00 9.51
C GLY A 66 20.15 21.51 9.23
N ALA A 67 21.34 21.01 9.55
CA ALA A 67 21.65 19.59 9.52
C ALA A 67 20.98 18.87 10.70
N ASP A 68 19.69 18.59 10.56
CA ASP A 68 19.03 17.56 11.35
C ASP A 68 18.87 16.33 10.47
N SER A 69 19.94 15.52 10.42
CA SER A 69 19.81 14.12 10.02
C SER A 69 19.11 13.37 11.14
N ASP A 70 17.85 13.71 11.35
CA ASP A 70 16.95 12.87 12.11
C ASP A 70 16.80 11.60 11.28
N THR A 71 17.26 10.48 11.85
CA THR A 71 17.15 9.18 11.20
C THR A 71 15.68 8.82 11.23
N ALA A 72 14.93 9.35 10.26
CA ALA A 72 13.56 8.96 10.01
C ALA A 72 13.55 7.43 9.85
N PRO A 73 12.68 6.70 10.57
CA PRO A 73 12.53 5.28 10.32
C PRO A 73 12.21 5.11 8.84
N ALA A 74 12.92 4.20 8.16
CA ALA A 74 12.76 3.95 6.75
C ALA A 74 11.26 3.85 6.42
N ALA A 75 10.73 4.89 5.75
CA ALA A 75 9.31 4.98 5.47
C ALA A 75 8.88 3.69 4.75
N GLY A 76 8.04 2.90 5.41
CA GLY A 76 7.56 1.63 4.88
C GLY A 76 6.86 1.82 3.54
N LEU A 77 6.80 0.77 2.73
CA LEU A 77 6.14 0.84 1.43
C LEU A 77 4.66 1.21 1.63
N SER A 78 4.19 2.28 0.97
CA SER A 78 2.79 2.70 1.02
C SER A 78 1.85 1.56 0.62
N ASN A 79 0.66 1.50 1.23
CA ASN A 79 -0.41 0.55 0.87
C ASN A 79 -0.69 0.55 -0.64
N ALA A 80 -0.71 1.73 -1.27
CA ALA A 80 -0.92 1.83 -2.72
C ALA A 80 0.20 1.15 -3.52
N ALA A 81 1.45 1.29 -3.08
CA ALA A 81 2.58 0.66 -3.74
C ALA A 81 2.59 -0.87 -3.54
N LEU A 82 2.10 -1.39 -2.42
CA LEU A 82 1.88 -2.83 -2.23
C LEU A 82 0.80 -3.36 -3.17
N ILE A 83 -0.32 -2.65 -3.32
CA ILE A 83 -1.40 -3.03 -4.24
C ILE A 83 -0.87 -3.06 -5.68
N ILE A 84 -0.19 -1.99 -6.12
CA ILE A 84 0.40 -1.93 -7.47
C ILE A 84 1.37 -3.10 -7.69
N LEU A 85 2.23 -3.38 -6.71
CA LEU A 85 3.17 -4.49 -6.80
C LEU A 85 2.45 -5.85 -6.85
N GLY A 86 1.37 -6.02 -6.09
CA GLY A 86 0.53 -7.21 -6.12
C GLY A 86 -0.16 -7.40 -7.47
N VAL A 87 -0.69 -6.33 -8.06
CA VAL A 87 -1.31 -6.36 -9.40
C VAL A 87 -0.29 -6.77 -10.45
N PHE A 88 0.88 -6.12 -10.49
CA PHE A 88 1.93 -6.53 -11.43
C PHE A 88 2.40 -7.96 -11.17
N GLY A 89 2.63 -8.34 -9.91
CA GLY A 89 2.97 -9.72 -9.55
C GLY A 89 1.93 -10.73 -10.04
N GLY A 90 0.65 -10.41 -9.91
CA GLY A 90 -0.46 -11.19 -10.45
C GLY A 90 -0.43 -11.29 -11.98
N ILE A 91 -0.14 -10.19 -12.69
CA ILE A 91 0.01 -10.18 -14.16
C ILE A 91 1.16 -11.10 -14.58
N TYR A 92 2.34 -10.98 -13.97
CA TYR A 92 3.48 -11.86 -14.27
C TYR A 92 3.19 -13.33 -13.93
N ALA A 93 2.45 -13.61 -12.86
CA ALA A 93 2.00 -14.96 -12.53
C ALA A 93 1.02 -15.50 -13.59
N LEU A 94 0.06 -14.69 -14.05
CA LEU A 94 -0.86 -15.03 -15.13
C LEU A 94 -0.12 -15.28 -16.45
N GLU A 95 0.93 -14.51 -16.76
CA GLU A 95 1.80 -14.76 -17.92
C GLU A 95 2.50 -16.11 -17.81
N SER A 96 3.10 -16.44 -16.66
CA SER A 96 3.67 -17.78 -16.43
C SER A 96 2.64 -18.89 -16.62
N ILE A 97 1.40 -18.71 -16.15
CA ILE A 97 0.30 -19.67 -16.39
C ILE A 97 -0.03 -19.76 -17.88
N GLY A 98 -0.09 -18.63 -18.59
CA GLY A 98 -0.27 -18.59 -20.04
C GLY A 98 0.81 -19.37 -20.78
N TRP A 99 2.07 -19.28 -20.32
CA TRP A 99 3.18 -20.07 -20.85
C TRP A 99 3.01 -21.56 -20.63
N ILE A 100 2.55 -21.98 -19.44
CA ILE A 100 2.25 -23.39 -19.13
C ILE A 100 1.16 -23.91 -20.05
N ILE A 101 0.02 -23.23 -20.13
CA ILE A 101 -1.15 -23.66 -20.91
C ILE A 101 -0.80 -23.74 -22.40
N GLY A 102 -0.22 -22.69 -22.97
CA GLY A 102 0.09 -22.68 -24.39
C GLY A 102 1.25 -23.59 -24.77
N GLY A 103 2.24 -23.74 -23.88
CA GLY A 103 3.32 -24.72 -24.05
C GLY A 103 2.80 -26.15 -24.10
N PHE A 104 1.86 -26.54 -23.24
CA PHE A 104 1.24 -27.86 -23.35
C PHE A 104 0.34 -28.01 -24.57
N ARG A 105 -0.33 -26.94 -25.00
CA ARG A 105 -1.15 -26.94 -26.22
C ARG A 105 -0.32 -27.18 -27.49
N LEU A 106 0.91 -26.69 -27.53
CA LEU A 106 1.81 -26.83 -28.69
C LEU A 106 2.68 -28.07 -28.69
N ARG A 107 2.86 -28.71 -27.52
CA ARG A 107 3.73 -29.86 -27.35
C ARG A 107 3.54 -30.97 -28.39
N PRO A 108 2.31 -31.38 -28.77
CA PRO A 108 2.11 -32.43 -29.77
C PRO A 108 2.67 -32.05 -31.16
N TYR A 109 2.70 -30.77 -31.50
CA TYR A 109 3.21 -30.28 -32.79
C TYR A 109 4.72 -30.02 -32.74
N ALA A 110 5.21 -29.52 -31.61
CA ALA A 110 6.61 -29.13 -31.43
C ALA A 110 7.56 -30.33 -31.35
N GLU A 111 7.13 -31.45 -30.75
CA GLU A 111 7.96 -32.67 -30.62
C GLU A 111 8.29 -33.34 -31.96
N PHE A 112 7.62 -32.97 -33.06
CA PHE A 112 8.01 -33.38 -34.42
C PHE A 112 9.20 -32.60 -34.98
N LEU A 113 9.44 -31.38 -34.49
CA LEU A 113 10.47 -30.47 -35.01
C LEU A 113 11.70 -30.38 -34.09
N VAL A 114 11.50 -30.61 -32.79
CA VAL A 114 12.51 -30.41 -31.75
C VAL A 114 12.53 -31.62 -30.84
N ASP A 115 13.73 -31.98 -30.38
CA ASP A 115 13.90 -33.03 -29.37
C ASP A 115 13.02 -32.77 -28.12
N PRO A 116 12.32 -33.79 -27.58
CA PRO A 116 11.40 -33.60 -26.46
C PRO A 116 12.04 -32.98 -25.21
N ILE A 117 13.31 -33.31 -24.93
CA ILE A 117 14.03 -32.77 -23.77
C ILE A 117 14.35 -31.30 -24.00
N ALA A 118 14.83 -30.96 -25.19
CA ALA A 118 15.10 -29.57 -25.57
C ALA A 118 13.83 -28.71 -25.50
N TYR A 119 12.70 -29.24 -25.98
CA TYR A 119 11.40 -28.57 -25.84
C TYR A 119 11.04 -28.35 -24.37
N GLN A 120 11.13 -29.39 -23.53
CA GLN A 120 10.79 -29.30 -22.11
C GLN A 120 11.64 -28.26 -21.37
N VAL A 121 12.94 -28.21 -21.65
CA VAL A 121 13.85 -27.21 -21.08
C VAL A 121 13.46 -25.80 -21.52
N SER A 122 13.20 -25.60 -22.82
CA SER A 122 12.78 -24.29 -23.35
C SER A 122 11.44 -23.83 -22.77
N LEU A 123 10.50 -24.75 -22.55
CA LEU A 123 9.20 -24.46 -21.96
C LEU A 123 9.37 -23.98 -20.51
N TRP A 124 10.16 -24.66 -19.69
CA TRP A 124 10.38 -24.24 -18.31
C TRP A 124 11.14 -22.92 -18.22
N LEU A 125 12.11 -22.69 -19.10
CA LEU A 125 12.77 -21.38 -19.23
C LEU A 125 11.74 -20.29 -19.52
N ALA A 126 10.86 -20.49 -20.49
CA ALA A 126 9.82 -19.53 -20.84
C ALA A 126 8.85 -19.28 -19.67
N VAL A 127 8.41 -20.32 -18.97
CA VAL A 127 7.53 -20.20 -17.78
C VAL A 127 8.19 -19.41 -16.64
N LEU A 128 9.49 -19.61 -16.42
CA LEU A 128 10.25 -18.91 -15.38
C LEU A 128 10.66 -17.49 -15.77
N THR A 129 10.69 -17.16 -17.06
CA THR A 129 11.16 -15.86 -17.53
C THR A 129 10.34 -14.68 -16.96
N PRO A 130 8.99 -14.70 -16.92
CA PRO A 130 8.19 -13.66 -16.28
C PRO A 130 8.55 -13.45 -14.81
N LEU A 131 8.72 -14.54 -14.05
CA LEU A 131 9.10 -14.50 -12.64
C LEU A 131 10.51 -13.91 -12.44
N ILE A 132 11.47 -14.36 -13.26
CA ILE A 132 12.85 -13.88 -13.20
C ILE A 132 12.91 -12.39 -13.55
N TRP A 133 12.18 -11.94 -14.57
CA TRP A 133 12.13 -10.53 -14.95
C TRP A 133 11.56 -9.68 -13.81
N PHE A 134 10.40 -10.07 -13.27
CA PHE A 134 9.77 -9.37 -12.15
C PHE A 134 10.74 -9.21 -10.97
N VAL A 135 11.35 -10.31 -10.51
CA VAL A 135 12.32 -10.30 -9.41
C VAL A 135 13.54 -9.46 -9.76
N THR A 136 14.08 -9.59 -10.97
CA THR A 136 15.21 -8.78 -11.45
C THR A 136 14.90 -7.29 -11.38
N VAL A 137 13.73 -6.86 -11.86
CA VAL A 137 13.30 -5.47 -11.77
C VAL A 137 13.18 -5.05 -10.31
N LEU A 138 12.57 -5.87 -9.44
CA LEU A 138 12.44 -5.53 -8.02
C LEU A 138 13.80 -5.35 -7.33
N VAL A 139 14.79 -6.18 -7.67
CA VAL A 139 16.15 -6.11 -7.11
C VAL A 139 16.90 -4.90 -7.68
N LEU A 140 16.84 -4.68 -8.99
CA LEU A 140 17.58 -3.63 -9.67
C LEU A 140 17.06 -2.23 -9.31
N THR A 141 15.76 -2.08 -9.08
CA THR A 141 15.14 -0.79 -8.78
C THR A 141 15.01 -0.49 -7.29
N ARG A 142 15.64 -1.25 -6.39
CA ARG A 142 15.54 -1.03 -4.92
C ARG A 142 15.93 0.38 -4.47
N ARG A 143 16.88 1.01 -5.17
CA ARG A 143 17.35 2.38 -4.90
C ARG A 143 17.02 3.36 -6.02
N ALA A 144 16.24 2.93 -7.02
CA ALA A 144 15.90 3.75 -8.17
C ALA A 144 14.61 4.54 -7.91
N ARG A 145 14.33 5.51 -8.80
CA ARG A 145 13.06 6.24 -8.79
C ARG A 145 11.90 5.29 -9.06
N THR A 146 10.79 5.45 -8.32
CA THR A 146 9.61 4.58 -8.40
C THR A 146 9.02 4.48 -9.81
N TRP A 147 9.01 5.56 -10.59
CA TRP A 147 8.49 5.54 -11.96
C TRP A 147 9.28 4.62 -12.89
N LEU A 148 10.61 4.53 -12.70
CA LEU A 148 11.47 3.66 -13.51
C LEU A 148 11.11 2.18 -13.29
N ARG A 149 10.79 1.81 -12.05
CA ARG A 149 10.28 0.48 -11.70
C ARG A 149 8.98 0.17 -12.42
N VAL A 150 8.01 1.09 -12.36
CA VAL A 150 6.71 0.91 -13.01
C VAL A 150 6.88 0.78 -14.53
N LEU A 151 7.72 1.60 -15.14
CA LEU A 151 7.99 1.56 -16.57
C LEU A 151 8.64 0.23 -17.00
N LEU A 152 9.64 -0.26 -16.25
CA LEU A 152 10.27 -1.56 -16.50
C LEU A 152 9.31 -2.74 -16.31
N LEU A 153 8.44 -2.68 -15.30
CA LEU A 153 7.42 -3.70 -15.07
C LEU A 153 6.38 -3.72 -16.19
N LEU A 154 5.94 -2.55 -16.65
CA LEU A 154 4.98 -2.45 -17.75
C LEU A 154 5.61 -2.94 -19.07
N ALA A 155 6.84 -2.50 -19.35
CA ALA A 155 7.58 -2.94 -20.53
C ALA A 155 7.80 -4.45 -20.52
N GLY A 156 8.16 -5.02 -19.37
CA GLY A 156 8.30 -6.47 -19.23
C GLY A 156 7.00 -7.22 -19.44
N ALA A 157 5.88 -6.74 -18.86
CA ALA A 157 4.57 -7.39 -19.04
C ALA A 157 4.19 -7.41 -20.53
N LEU A 158 4.32 -6.27 -21.22
CA LEU A 158 4.09 -6.19 -22.67
C LEU A 158 5.03 -7.12 -23.47
N LEU A 159 6.30 -7.21 -23.09
CA LEU A 159 7.28 -8.03 -23.80
C LEU A 159 7.07 -9.53 -23.60
N LEU A 160 6.67 -9.93 -22.39
CA LEU A 160 6.64 -11.32 -21.92
C LEU A 160 5.29 -12.01 -22.08
N LEU A 161 4.29 -11.30 -22.62
CA LEU A 161 3.05 -11.91 -23.10
C LEU A 161 3.38 -13.15 -23.93
N PRO A 162 2.58 -14.22 -23.80
CA PRO A 162 2.72 -15.43 -24.60
C PRO A 162 2.21 -15.21 -26.04
N TRP A 163 2.82 -14.24 -26.74
CA TRP A 163 2.59 -13.90 -28.14
C TRP A 163 2.47 -15.10 -29.08
N PRO A 164 3.39 -16.11 -29.06
CA PRO A 164 3.25 -17.25 -29.96
C PRO A 164 1.90 -17.94 -29.85
N PHE A 165 1.31 -17.97 -28.65
CA PHE A 165 0.07 -18.69 -28.39
C PHE A 165 -1.15 -17.83 -28.69
N ILE A 166 -1.05 -16.52 -28.42
CA ILE A 166 -2.07 -15.53 -28.78
C ILE A 166 -2.24 -15.49 -30.31
N LEU A 167 -1.13 -15.48 -31.06
CA LEU A 167 -1.15 -15.46 -32.52
C LEU A 167 -1.78 -16.73 -33.10
N VAL A 168 -1.40 -17.91 -32.59
CA VAL A 168 -1.99 -19.19 -33.04
C VAL A 168 -3.48 -19.30 -32.64
N GLY A 169 -3.84 -18.81 -31.46
CA GLY A 169 -5.22 -18.85 -30.95
C GLY A 169 -6.17 -17.90 -31.69
N ALA A 170 -5.70 -16.75 -32.16
CA ALA A 170 -6.50 -15.78 -32.89
C ALA A 170 -6.84 -16.21 -34.33
N ILE A 171 -6.07 -17.12 -34.91
CA ILE A 171 -6.23 -17.58 -36.31
C ILE A 171 -7.06 -18.87 -36.38
N GLY A 172 -7.23 -19.59 -35.27
CA GLY A 172 -7.91 -20.88 -35.20
C GLY A 172 -9.41 -20.84 -34.85
N GLN A 173 -10.07 -19.68 -34.97
CA GLN A 173 -11.52 -19.52 -34.92
C GLN A 173 -12.07 -19.40 -36.35
#